data_AF-A0A3D9MAP4-F1
#
_entry.id   AF-A0A3D9MAP4-F1
#
_cell.length_a   1.000
_cell.length_b   1.000
_cell.length_c   1.000
_cell.angle_alpha   90.00
_cell.angle_beta   90.00
_cell.angle_gamma   90.00
#
_symmetry.space_group_name_H-M   'P 1'
#
loop_
_entity.id
_entity.type
_entity.pdbx_description
1 polymer ?
#
loop_
_entity_poly.entity_id
_entity_poly.type
_entity_poly.pdbx_seq_one_letter_code
_entity_poly.pdbx_strand_id
1 'polypeptide(L)'
;MNLPSNFEDLIVEAEALDLYKKLIIQLNKDLLYANIDLELNEETLPTSLKLVLQETVYDLINTKFSDYLNLLYIIDVSEAKIRNLDGSDALRLSEDVTFMILQREWQKVWYKAKHS
;
A
#
# COMPACT_ATOMS: atom_id res chain seq x y z
N MET A 1 7.15 -11.71 -12.55
CA MET A 1 5.84 -11.75 -11.87
C MET A 1 4.84 -10.99 -12.72
N ASN A 2 3.61 -11.48 -12.85
CA ASN A 2 2.52 -10.65 -13.37
C ASN A 2 1.96 -9.82 -12.20
N LEU A 3 1.96 -8.50 -12.34
CA LEU A 3 1.44 -7.64 -11.28
C LEU A 3 -0.07 -7.78 -11.17
N PRO A 4 -0.63 -7.94 -9.94
CA PRO A 4 -2.07 -7.92 -9.74
C PRO A 4 -2.66 -6.64 -10.27
N SER A 5 -3.85 -6.74 -10.89
CA SER A 5 -4.52 -5.59 -11.51
C SER A 5 -5.53 -4.92 -10.58
N ASN A 6 -5.93 -5.59 -9.50
CA ASN A 6 -6.83 -5.09 -8.47
C ASN A 6 -6.44 -5.69 -7.11
N PHE A 7 -7.14 -5.23 -6.06
CA PHE A 7 -6.89 -5.64 -4.68
C PHE A 7 -7.20 -7.12 -4.46
N GLU A 8 -8.30 -7.62 -5.01
CA GLU A 8 -8.75 -8.99 -4.84
C GLU A 8 -7.73 -9.99 -5.39
N ASP A 9 -7.22 -9.75 -6.60
CA ASP A 9 -6.17 -10.57 -7.23
C ASP A 9 -4.89 -10.59 -6.38
N LEU A 10 -4.52 -9.45 -5.80
CA LEU A 10 -3.34 -9.33 -4.94
C LEU A 10 -3.49 -10.18 -3.69
N ILE A 11 -4.63 -10.10 -3.01
CA ILE A 11 -4.90 -10.85 -1.78
C ILE A 11 -4.97 -12.35 -2.08
N VAL A 12 -5.66 -12.75 -3.15
CA VAL A 12 -5.75 -14.16 -3.56
C VAL A 12 -4.35 -14.73 -3.82
N GLU A 13 -3.47 -14.01 -4.51
CA GLU A 13 -2.10 -14.45 -4.76
C GLU A 13 -1.28 -14.51 -3.45
N ALA A 14 -1.39 -13.48 -2.59
CA ALA A 14 -0.66 -13.41 -1.34
C ALA A 14 -1.06 -14.51 -0.34
N GLU A 15 -2.34 -14.84 -0.24
CA GLU A 15 -2.85 -15.94 0.58
C GLU A 15 -2.46 -17.30 0.00
N ALA A 16 -2.59 -17.49 -1.32
CA ALA A 16 -2.21 -18.74 -1.97
C ALA A 16 -0.72 -19.09 -1.81
N LEU A 17 0.13 -18.07 -1.62
CA LEU A 17 1.56 -18.22 -1.38
C LEU A 17 1.95 -18.21 0.11
N ASP A 18 1.00 -18.07 1.03
CA ASP A 18 1.24 -17.90 2.48
C ASP A 18 2.17 -16.70 2.78
N LEU A 19 1.99 -15.60 2.04
CA LEU A 19 2.80 -14.38 2.12
C LEU A 19 2.02 -13.17 2.63
N TYR A 20 0.72 -13.30 2.91
CA TYR A 20 -0.10 -12.19 3.40
C TYR A 20 0.45 -11.55 4.70
N LYS A 21 0.90 -12.35 5.66
CA LYS A 21 1.56 -11.82 6.88
C LYS A 21 2.81 -11.03 6.55
N LYS A 22 3.61 -11.51 5.58
CA LYS A 22 4.82 -10.80 5.14
C LYS A 22 4.49 -9.49 4.42
N LEU A 23 3.35 -9.42 3.73
CA LEU A 23 2.82 -8.17 3.17
C LEU A 23 2.54 -7.15 4.27
N ILE A 24 1.85 -7.54 5.34
CA ILE A 24 1.58 -6.65 6.48
C ILE A 24 2.88 -6.20 7.15
N ILE A 25 3.83 -7.11 7.40
CA ILE A 25 5.12 -6.78 8.01
C ILE A 25 5.90 -5.76 7.16
N GLN A 26 5.92 -5.97 5.84
CA GLN A 26 6.62 -5.09 4.90
C GLN A 26 5.94 -3.71 4.84
N LEU A 27 4.61 -3.66 4.82
CA LEU A 27 3.84 -2.42 4.89
C LEU A 27 4.09 -1.66 6.20
N ASN A 28 4.01 -2.31 7.37
CA ASN A 28 4.26 -1.67 8.67
C ASN A 28 5.67 -1.07 8.74
N LYS A 29 6.66 -1.79 8.22
CA LYS A 29 8.05 -1.32 8.17
C LYS A 29 8.17 -0.02 7.37
N ASP A 30 7.55 0.03 6.20
CA ASP A 30 7.66 1.19 5.31
C ASP A 30 6.80 2.37 5.82
N LEU A 31 5.65 2.10 6.45
CA LEU A 31 4.86 3.12 7.18
C LEU A 31 5.69 3.76 8.31
N LEU A 32 6.38 2.94 9.11
CA LEU A 32 7.27 3.42 10.16
C LEU A 32 8.41 4.29 9.62
N TYR A 33 9.04 3.88 8.51
CA TYR A 33 10.08 4.68 7.85
C TYR A 33 9.55 5.98 7.24
N ALA A 34 8.29 6.00 6.83
CA ALA A 34 7.60 7.20 6.38
C ALA A 34 7.10 8.09 7.52
N ASN A 35 7.34 7.70 8.79
CA ASN A 35 6.85 8.39 9.99
C ASN A 35 5.31 8.48 10.06
N ILE A 36 4.63 7.44 9.57
CA ILE A 36 3.17 7.29 9.66
C ILE A 36 2.83 6.49 10.91
N ASP A 37 1.98 7.07 11.77
CA ASP A 37 1.49 6.45 13.01
C ASP A 37 0.35 5.46 12.70
N LEU A 38 0.70 4.40 11.99
CA LEU A 38 -0.18 3.27 11.67
C LEU A 38 0.61 1.97 11.81
N GLU A 39 0.13 1.07 12.66
CA GLU A 39 0.65 -0.28 12.80
C GLU A 39 -0.50 -1.30 12.76
N LEU A 40 -0.44 -2.20 11.78
CA LEU A 40 -1.45 -3.23 11.57
C LEU A 40 -1.00 -4.56 12.20
N ASN A 41 -1.92 -5.26 12.86
CA ASN A 41 -1.63 -6.62 13.32
C ASN A 41 -1.46 -7.56 12.11
N GLU A 42 -0.57 -8.56 12.20
CA GLU A 42 -0.35 -9.55 11.12
C GLU A 42 -1.59 -10.40 10.78
N GLU A 43 -2.56 -10.47 11.69
CA GLU A 43 -3.84 -11.16 11.52
C GLU A 43 -4.96 -10.21 11.04
N THR A 44 -4.63 -8.97 10.69
CA THR A 44 -5.60 -8.00 10.14
C THR A 44 -6.26 -8.59 8.90
N LEU A 45 -7.61 -8.58 8.85
CA LEU A 45 -8.34 -9.05 7.67
C LEU A 45 -8.04 -8.20 6.44
N PRO A 46 -8.00 -8.77 5.22
CA PRO A 46 -7.72 -8.01 4.00
C PRO A 46 -8.64 -6.79 3.81
N THR A 47 -9.93 -6.94 4.10
CA THR A 47 -10.89 -5.82 4.01
C THR A 47 -10.58 -4.70 5.00
N SER A 48 -10.19 -5.05 6.23
CA SER A 48 -9.75 -4.08 7.25
C SER A 48 -8.44 -3.41 6.85
N LEU A 49 -7.48 -4.15 6.29
CA LEU A 49 -6.24 -3.60 5.74
C LEU A 49 -6.54 -2.53 4.67
N LYS A 50 -7.38 -2.86 3.68
CA LYS A 50 -7.74 -1.91 2.61
C LYS A 50 -8.39 -0.66 3.18
N LEU A 51 -9.37 -0.83 4.07
CA LEU A 51 -10.13 0.27 4.66
C LEU A 51 -9.23 1.22 5.47
N VAL A 52 -8.48 0.69 6.45
CA VAL A 52 -7.66 1.51 7.35
C VAL A 52 -6.53 2.22 6.59
N LEU A 53 -5.91 1.53 5.63
CA LEU A 53 -4.89 2.15 4.80
C LEU A 53 -5.47 3.27 3.93
N GLN A 54 -6.66 3.07 3.35
CA GLN A 54 -7.33 4.10 2.55
C GLN A 54 -7.70 5.32 3.40
N GLU A 55 -8.27 5.13 4.58
CA GLU A 55 -8.58 6.23 5.52
C GLU A 55 -7.30 7.00 5.87
N THR A 56 -6.21 6.29 6.15
CA THR A 56 -4.91 6.91 6.44
C THR A 56 -4.39 7.72 5.26
N VAL A 57 -4.42 7.17 4.04
CA VAL A 57 -3.98 7.88 2.83
C VAL A 57 -4.85 9.10 2.55
N TYR A 58 -6.17 8.98 2.72
CA TYR A 58 -7.11 10.09 2.58
C TYR A 58 -6.79 11.22 3.56
N ASP A 59 -6.55 10.90 4.82
CA ASP A 59 -6.19 11.88 5.84
C ASP A 59 -4.84 12.55 5.54
N LEU A 60 -3.84 11.78 5.07
CA LEU A 60 -2.54 12.32 4.68
C LEU A 60 -2.67 13.29 3.50
N ILE A 61 -3.46 12.95 2.47
CA ILE A 61 -3.71 13.84 1.32
C ILE A 61 -4.31 15.16 1.77
N ASN A 62 -5.29 15.13 2.69
CA ASN A 62 -6.04 16.32 3.08
C ASN A 62 -5.36 17.17 4.17
N THR A 63 -4.60 16.54 5.07
CA THR A 63 -4.12 17.21 6.30
C THR A 63 -2.61 17.23 6.44
N LYS A 64 -1.89 16.32 5.79
CA LYS A 64 -0.43 16.13 5.94
C LYS A 64 0.25 15.79 4.62
N PHE A 65 0.10 16.68 3.63
CA PHE A 65 0.57 16.42 2.26
C PHE A 65 2.09 16.11 2.17
N SER A 66 2.91 16.70 3.04
CA SER A 66 4.35 16.37 3.11
C SER A 66 4.60 14.92 3.52
N ASP A 67 3.83 14.41 4.50
CA ASP A 67 3.95 13.02 4.98
C ASP A 67 3.40 12.05 3.92
N TYR A 68 2.36 12.44 3.18
CA TYR A 68 1.89 11.72 2.00
C TYR A 68 2.99 11.55 0.94
N LEU A 69 3.68 12.64 0.56
CA LEU A 69 4.79 12.57 -0.40
C LEU A 69 5.94 11.70 0.12
N ASN A 70 6.25 11.81 1.42
CA ASN A 70 7.27 10.98 2.06
C ASN A 70 6.91 9.49 2.01
N LEU A 71 5.64 9.14 2.28
CA LEU A 71 5.14 7.77 2.18
C LEU A 71 5.32 7.19 0.77
N LEU A 72 4.90 7.94 -0.26
CA LEU A 72 5.06 7.51 -1.64
C LEU A 72 6.53 7.29 -2.01
N TYR A 73 7.42 8.16 -1.54
CA TYR A 73 8.85 8.04 -1.78
C TYR A 73 9.46 6.79 -1.12
N ILE A 74 9.18 6.56 0.17
CA ILE A 74 9.69 5.41 0.92
C ILE A 74 9.20 4.08 0.32
N ILE A 75 7.93 4.03 -0.09
CA ILE A 75 7.33 2.83 -0.68
C ILE A 75 7.79 2.60 -2.12
N ASP A 76 8.46 3.58 -2.74
CA ASP A 76 8.80 3.60 -4.16
C ASP A 76 7.53 3.52 -5.01
N VAL A 77 6.57 4.42 -4.78
CA VAL A 77 5.41 4.60 -5.66
C VAL A 77 5.76 5.63 -6.74
N SER A 78 5.53 5.29 -8.01
CA SER A 78 5.88 6.17 -9.12
C SER A 78 5.07 7.46 -9.12
N GLU A 79 5.74 8.60 -8.88
CA GLU A 79 5.12 9.93 -8.96
C GLU A 79 4.45 10.19 -10.32
N ALA A 80 5.05 9.71 -11.41
CA ALA A 80 4.49 9.86 -12.75
C ALA A 80 3.11 9.20 -12.87
N LYS A 81 2.90 8.04 -12.20
CA LYS A 81 1.60 7.40 -12.15
C LYS A 81 0.60 8.22 -11.33
N ILE A 82 1.03 8.76 -10.18
CA ILE A 82 0.19 9.60 -9.33
C ILE A 82 -0.25 10.88 -10.04
N ARG A 83 0.65 11.53 -10.78
CA ARG A 83 0.34 12.76 -11.55
C ARG A 83 -0.68 12.54 -12.67
N ASN A 84 -0.86 11.31 -13.12
CA ASN A 84 -1.86 10.95 -14.13
C ASN A 84 -3.23 10.62 -13.52
N LEU A 85 -3.35 10.56 -12.20
CA LEU A 85 -4.63 10.37 -11.51
C LEU A 85 -5.39 11.69 -11.45
N ASP A 86 -6.72 11.58 -11.40
CA ASP A 86 -7.58 12.73 -11.18
C ASP A 86 -7.48 13.17 -9.71
N GLY A 87 -6.77 14.27 -9.47
CA GLY A 87 -6.60 14.85 -8.14
C GLY A 87 -7.77 15.71 -7.65
N SER A 88 -8.84 15.85 -8.43
CA SER A 88 -10.00 16.67 -8.04
C SER A 88 -10.91 16.01 -6.98
N ASP A 89 -10.84 14.68 -6.87
CA ASP A 89 -11.56 13.87 -5.89
C ASP A 89 -10.56 13.16 -4.97
N ALA A 90 -10.38 13.71 -3.75
CA ALA A 90 -9.46 13.16 -2.76
C ALA A 90 -9.85 11.73 -2.31
N LEU A 91 -11.15 11.40 -2.31
CA LEU A 91 -11.61 10.06 -1.93
C LEU A 91 -11.18 9.05 -3.00
N ARG A 92 -11.45 9.36 -4.27
CA ARG A 92 -11.01 8.50 -5.38
C ARG A 92 -9.49 8.39 -5.45
N LEU A 93 -8.78 9.50 -5.30
CA LEU A 93 -7.32 9.50 -5.25
C LEU A 93 -6.78 8.60 -4.14
N SER A 94 -7.40 8.65 -2.94
CA SER A 94 -6.99 7.79 -1.83
C SER A 94 -7.17 6.30 -2.14
N GLU A 95 -8.23 5.92 -2.85
CA GLU A 95 -8.46 4.53 -3.24
C GLU A 95 -7.41 4.05 -4.25
N ASP A 96 -7.17 4.83 -5.31
CA ASP A 96 -6.18 4.50 -6.34
C ASP A 96 -4.77 4.40 -5.76
N VAL A 97 -4.38 5.35 -4.91
CA VAL A 97 -3.07 5.34 -4.24
C VAL A 97 -2.94 4.17 -3.29
N THR A 98 -3.98 3.84 -2.53
CA THR A 98 -3.97 2.69 -1.60
C THR A 98 -3.65 1.40 -2.32
N PHE A 99 -4.27 1.18 -3.48
CA PHE A 99 -3.95 0.01 -4.29
C PHE A 99 -2.50 0.06 -4.81
N MET A 100 -2.03 1.21 -5.27
CA MET A 100 -0.65 1.36 -5.76
C MET A 100 0.39 1.08 -4.66
N ILE A 101 0.13 1.50 -3.42
CA ILE A 101 0.96 1.19 -2.26
C ILE A 101 1.01 -0.32 -2.03
N LEU A 102 -0.16 -0.97 -1.91
CA LEU A 102 -0.24 -2.41 -1.68
C LEU A 102 0.43 -3.21 -2.80
N GLN A 103 0.25 -2.78 -4.06
CA GLN A 103 0.89 -3.41 -5.21
C GLN A 103 2.43 -3.33 -5.15
N ARG A 104 2.99 -2.24 -4.60
CA ARG A 104 4.45 -2.10 -4.42
C ARG A 104 4.96 -2.94 -3.26
N GLU A 105 4.28 -2.93 -2.13
CA GLU A 105 4.64 -3.80 -1.00
C GLU A 105 4.58 -5.27 -1.38
N TRP A 106 3.57 -5.67 -2.15
CA TRP A 106 3.45 -7.03 -2.66
C TRP A 106 4.62 -7.42 -3.57
N GLN A 107 5.03 -6.53 -4.48
CA GLN A 107 6.21 -6.77 -5.32
C GLN A 107 7.46 -7.05 -4.49
N LYS A 108 7.72 -6.22 -3.47
CA LYS A 108 8.87 -6.39 -2.56
C LYS A 108 8.85 -7.76 -1.89
N VAL A 109 7.69 -8.14 -1.33
CA VAL A 109 7.52 -9.43 -0.64
C VAL A 109 7.67 -10.60 -1.60
N TRP A 110 7.06 -10.53 -2.77
CA TRP A 110 7.14 -11.60 -3.77
C TRP A 110 8.57 -11.83 -4.24
N TYR A 111 9.30 -10.76 -4.59
CA TYR A 111 10.70 -10.89 -5.02
C TYR A 111 11.58 -11.41 -3.89
N LYS A 112 11.37 -10.96 -2.66
CA LYS A 112 12.08 -11.48 -1.49
C LYS A 112 11.81 -12.97 -1.30
N ALA A 113 10.56 -13.43 -1.41
CA ALA A 113 10.22 -14.84 -1.27
C ALA A 113 10.78 -15.73 -2.39
N LYS A 114 10.89 -15.21 -3.61
CA LYS A 114 11.41 -15.93 -4.78
C LYS A 114 12.93 -16.05 -4.83
N HIS A 115 13.64 -15.12 -4.19
CA HIS A 115 15.11 -15.02 -4.24
C HIS A 115 15.77 -15.14 -2.87
N SER A 116 15.02 -15.56 -1.83
CA SER A 116 15.58 -15.94 -0.52
C SER A 116 16.02 -17.39 -0.47
#